data_AF-A0A955LSP5-F1
#
_entry.id   AF-A0A955LSP5-F1
#
_cell.length_a   1.000
_cell.length_b   1.000
_cell.length_c   1.000
_cell.angle_alpha   90.00
_cell.angle_beta   90.00
_cell.angle_gamma   90.00
#
_symmetry.space_group_name_H-M   'P 1'
#
loop_
_entity.id
_entity.type
_entity.pdbx_description
1 polymer ?
#
loop_
_entity_poly.entity_id
_entity_poly.type
_entity_poly.pdbx_seq_one_letter_code
_entity_poly.pdbx_strand_id
1 'polypeptide(L)'
;SLILGNDLTGPGAGFHPTSSSAQWRRSSKNNLKSVLKKITLNTVRKPAETGTLYLRKLRMLMNDYEIGSNYSYYVFKKIVPAGSFPFLGFGLVFSLAAVGLFAGCGEKRMAIIKIFFLIVLAQALSIHILSRYRYPAVIPMILLAAFGIEFLLRCLLSRKHLLLIAGVLSVTALIHITKPYPSYGIRFATDSKGNRKLMSENISRADCITVILACMMYGSNQHTKTIADFSIYGFKHYGVEFITDFHKVSRQLILTIKDQRRRQMLISNIENVGIKLDKSGFDSDSN
;
A
#
# COMPACT_ATOMS: atom_id res chain seq x y z
N SER A 1 -5.64 12.84 -5.76
CA SER A 1 -6.04 11.76 -4.83
C SER A 1 -7.45 11.23 -5.05
N LEU A 2 -8.44 12.12 -5.19
CA LEU A 2 -9.85 11.72 -5.37
C LEU A 2 -10.07 10.85 -6.62
N ILE A 3 -9.49 11.23 -7.76
CA ILE A 3 -9.61 10.46 -9.02
C ILE A 3 -9.05 9.03 -8.86
N LEU A 4 -7.84 8.89 -8.32
CA LEU A 4 -7.17 7.57 -8.16
C LEU A 4 -7.95 6.64 -7.22
N GLY A 5 -8.60 7.18 -6.20
CA GLY A 5 -9.37 6.38 -5.24
C GLY A 5 -10.74 5.94 -5.72
N ASN A 6 -11.28 6.59 -6.76
CA ASN A 6 -12.65 6.38 -7.24
C ASN A 6 -12.71 5.93 -8.71
N ASP A 7 -11.56 5.59 -9.28
CA ASP A 7 -11.47 4.94 -10.57
C ASP A 7 -11.80 3.45 -10.42
N LEU A 8 -12.82 3.00 -11.15
CA LEU A 8 -13.37 1.64 -11.04
C LEU A 8 -12.40 0.57 -11.52
N THR A 9 -11.49 0.92 -12.44
CA THR A 9 -10.48 -0.01 -12.97
C THR A 9 -9.25 -0.12 -12.06
N GLY A 10 -9.03 0.89 -11.21
CA GLY A 10 -7.91 0.94 -10.28
C GLY A 10 -8.13 0.08 -9.03
N PRO A 11 -7.07 -0.20 -8.25
CA PRO A 11 -7.17 -0.97 -7.00
C PRO A 11 -7.88 -0.21 -5.86
N GLY A 12 -8.03 1.11 -5.96
CA GLY A 12 -8.57 1.96 -4.88
C GLY A 12 -7.59 2.25 -3.74
N ALA A 13 -6.33 1.80 -3.86
CA ALA A 13 -5.27 1.99 -2.88
C ALA A 13 -3.91 2.20 -3.54
N GLY A 14 -2.98 2.84 -2.84
CA GLY A 14 -1.67 3.21 -3.39
C GLY A 14 -1.75 4.33 -4.44
N PHE A 15 -0.59 4.71 -4.99
CA PHE A 15 -0.47 5.68 -6.08
C PHE A 15 -0.32 4.98 -7.43
N HIS A 16 -1.41 4.37 -7.91
CA HIS A 16 -1.39 3.64 -9.19
C HIS A 16 -2.32 4.33 -10.21
N PRO A 17 -1.80 5.28 -11.02
CA PRO A 17 -2.57 5.86 -12.10
C PRO A 17 -2.83 4.82 -13.18
N THR A 18 -4.10 4.55 -13.46
CA THR A 18 -4.57 3.81 -14.63
C THR A 18 -4.74 4.74 -15.84
N SER A 19 -4.89 4.17 -17.04
CA SER A 19 -5.25 4.91 -18.25
C SER A 19 -6.56 5.71 -18.08
N SER A 20 -7.58 5.12 -17.44
CA SER A 20 -8.84 5.80 -17.13
C SER A 20 -8.64 6.96 -16.17
N SER A 21 -7.84 6.80 -15.10
CA SER A 21 -7.57 7.87 -14.15
C SER A 21 -6.78 9.04 -14.76
N ALA A 22 -5.90 8.76 -15.72
CA ALA A 22 -5.17 9.78 -16.48
C ALA A 22 -6.10 10.55 -17.43
N GLN A 23 -6.98 9.84 -18.14
CA GLN A 23 -8.02 10.45 -18.97
C GLN A 23 -8.97 11.31 -18.13
N TRP A 24 -9.35 10.83 -16.94
CA TRP A 24 -10.17 11.59 -15.99
C TRP A 24 -9.51 12.88 -15.59
N ARG A 25 -8.22 12.84 -15.23
CA ARG A 25 -7.45 14.04 -14.86
C ARG A 25 -7.41 15.07 -16.00
N ARG A 26 -7.14 14.63 -17.24
CA ARG A 26 -7.12 15.50 -18.43
C ARG A 26 -8.49 16.14 -18.70
N SER A 27 -9.53 15.31 -18.79
CA SER A 27 -10.89 15.77 -19.11
C SER A 27 -11.53 16.59 -17.98
N SER A 28 -11.11 16.41 -16.74
CA SER A 28 -11.58 17.22 -15.61
C SER A 28 -10.86 18.56 -15.46
N LYS A 29 -9.75 18.81 -16.18
CA LYS A 29 -8.94 20.04 -16.06
C LYS A 29 -8.66 20.45 -14.59
N ASN A 30 -8.44 19.46 -13.72
CA ASN A 30 -8.30 19.63 -12.26
C ASN A 30 -9.47 20.33 -11.53
N ASN A 31 -10.65 20.42 -12.14
CA ASN A 31 -11.84 21.02 -11.54
C ASN A 31 -12.57 20.02 -10.63
N LEU A 32 -12.71 20.33 -9.34
CA LEU A 32 -13.36 19.47 -8.35
C LEU A 32 -14.80 19.11 -8.71
N LYS A 33 -15.62 20.08 -9.15
CA LYS A 33 -17.03 19.85 -9.53
C LYS A 33 -17.14 18.80 -10.64
N SER A 34 -16.24 18.85 -11.62
CA SER A 34 -16.22 17.87 -12.72
C SER A 34 -15.86 16.45 -12.25
N VAL A 35 -14.96 16.34 -11.27
CA VAL A 35 -14.57 15.05 -10.70
C VAL A 35 -15.72 14.47 -9.89
N LEU A 36 -16.34 15.27 -9.03
CA LEU A 36 -17.50 14.84 -8.24
C LEU A 36 -18.66 14.40 -9.15
N LYS A 37 -18.96 15.17 -10.20
CA LYS A 37 -19.96 14.79 -11.21
C LYS A 37 -19.68 13.41 -11.82
N LYS A 38 -18.42 13.11 -12.16
CA LYS A 38 -18.03 11.80 -12.71
C LYS A 38 -18.16 10.68 -11.68
N ILE A 39 -17.77 10.93 -10.43
CA ILE A 39 -17.94 9.94 -9.36
C ILE A 39 -19.42 9.62 -9.18
N THR A 40 -20.27 10.63 -9.02
CA THR A 40 -21.72 10.42 -8.90
C THR A 40 -22.29 9.70 -10.12
N LEU A 41 -21.86 10.08 -11.33
CA LEU A 41 -22.30 9.42 -12.57
C LEU A 41 -21.89 7.95 -12.61
N ASN A 42 -20.67 7.62 -12.22
CA ASN A 42 -20.20 6.24 -12.12
C ASN A 42 -20.99 5.45 -11.08
N THR A 43 -21.25 6.04 -9.91
CA THR A 43 -22.04 5.40 -8.85
C THR A 43 -23.44 5.04 -9.33
N VAL A 44 -24.10 5.95 -10.05
CA VAL A 44 -25.45 5.73 -10.58
C VAL A 44 -25.47 4.75 -11.76
N ARG A 45 -24.50 4.85 -12.69
CA ARG A 45 -24.45 4.01 -13.90
C ARG A 45 -23.91 2.60 -13.64
N LYS A 46 -23.00 2.45 -12.68
CA LYS A 46 -22.26 1.21 -12.38
C LYS A 46 -22.26 0.96 -10.86
N PRO A 47 -23.43 0.77 -10.23
CA PRO A 47 -23.54 0.65 -8.79
C PRO A 47 -22.82 -0.59 -8.25
N ALA A 48 -22.88 -1.72 -8.96
CA ALA A 48 -22.21 -2.96 -8.53
C ALA A 48 -20.67 -2.84 -8.55
N GLU A 49 -20.10 -2.27 -9.62
CA GLU A 49 -18.65 -2.01 -9.71
C GLU A 49 -18.19 -1.03 -8.63
N THR A 50 -18.99 0.01 -8.39
CA THR A 50 -18.72 1.01 -7.35
C THR A 50 -18.77 0.38 -5.96
N GLY A 51 -19.80 -0.41 -5.66
CA GLY A 51 -19.91 -1.15 -4.40
C GLY A 51 -18.72 -2.09 -4.19
N THR A 52 -18.32 -2.81 -5.22
CA THR A 52 -17.14 -3.70 -5.19
C THR A 52 -15.85 -2.92 -4.89
N LEU A 53 -15.67 -1.74 -5.51
CA LEU A 53 -14.52 -0.87 -5.24
C LEU A 53 -14.50 -0.42 -3.78
N TYR A 54 -15.62 0.08 -3.25
CA TYR A 54 -15.68 0.56 -1.86
C TYR A 54 -15.55 -0.58 -0.84
N LEU A 55 -16.09 -1.77 -1.10
CA LEU A 55 -15.88 -2.96 -0.27
C LEU A 55 -14.40 -3.36 -0.25
N ARG A 56 -13.71 -3.33 -1.39
CA ARG A 56 -12.27 -3.58 -1.45
C ARG A 56 -11.48 -2.53 -0.66
N LYS A 57 -11.85 -1.25 -0.78
CA LYS A 57 -11.22 -0.15 -0.02
C LYS A 57 -11.45 -0.30 1.48
N LEU A 58 -12.66 -0.64 1.89
CA LEU A 58 -13.00 -0.91 3.29
C LEU A 58 -12.18 -2.09 3.83
N ARG A 59 -12.12 -3.20 3.09
CA ARG A 59 -11.27 -4.35 3.46
C ARG A 59 -9.81 -3.96 3.60
N MET A 60 -9.27 -3.14 2.69
CA MET A 60 -7.89 -2.65 2.79
C MET A 60 -7.70 -1.72 3.99
N LEU A 61 -8.68 -0.88 4.29
CA LEU A 61 -8.67 0.05 5.42
C LEU A 61 -8.61 -0.69 6.76
N MET A 62 -9.41 -1.74 6.91
CA MET A 62 -9.54 -2.56 8.13
C MET A 62 -8.34 -3.47 8.39
N ASN A 63 -7.45 -3.67 7.42
CA ASN A 63 -6.41 -4.66 7.52
C ASN A 63 -5.12 -4.13 8.15
N ASP A 64 -4.35 -5.03 8.77
CA ASP A 64 -2.99 -4.80 9.28
C ASP A 64 -2.00 -4.37 8.21
N TYR A 65 -2.28 -4.70 6.93
CA TYR A 65 -1.34 -4.41 5.87
C TYR A 65 -1.28 -2.90 5.55
N GLU A 66 -0.11 -2.30 5.80
CA GLU A 66 0.21 -0.93 5.42
C GLU A 66 0.67 -0.84 3.96
N ILE A 67 -0.13 -0.15 3.14
CA ILE A 67 0.25 0.19 1.77
C ILE A 67 1.17 1.41 1.82
N GLY A 68 2.43 1.21 1.45
CA GLY A 68 3.45 2.26 1.38
C GLY A 68 3.09 3.35 0.37
N SER A 69 3.58 4.57 0.63
CA SER A 69 3.55 5.65 -0.36
C SER A 69 4.88 5.74 -1.09
N ASN A 70 5.89 6.34 -0.44
CA ASN A 70 7.26 6.45 -0.93
C ASN A 70 8.24 5.58 -0.11
N TYR A 71 7.81 5.15 1.07
CA TYR A 71 8.60 4.39 2.02
C TYR A 71 7.86 3.12 2.42
N SER A 72 8.58 2.01 2.51
CA SER A 72 8.02 0.75 2.99
C SER A 72 8.07 0.72 4.51
N TYR A 73 6.91 0.81 5.16
CA TYR A 73 6.77 0.64 6.61
C TYR A 73 7.48 -0.62 7.12
N TYR A 74 7.39 -1.72 6.36
CA TYR A 74 8.00 -3.00 6.71
C TYR A 74 9.53 -2.99 6.71
N VAL A 75 10.16 -2.07 5.96
CA VAL A 75 11.61 -1.88 6.01
C VAL A 75 11.98 -1.19 7.32
N PHE A 76 11.30 -0.10 7.67
CA PHE A 76 11.54 0.62 8.92
C PHE A 76 11.22 -0.22 10.16
N LYS A 77 10.17 -1.06 10.10
CA LYS A 77 9.80 -2.00 11.17
C LYS A 77 10.94 -2.94 11.58
N LYS A 78 11.81 -3.33 10.63
CA LYS A 78 12.98 -4.19 10.87
C LYS A 78 14.17 -3.46 11.47
N ILE A 79 14.23 -2.13 11.31
CA ILE A 79 15.37 -1.31 11.71
C ILE A 79 15.12 -0.67 13.08
N VAL A 80 13.87 -0.27 13.35
CA VAL A 80 13.49 0.40 14.60
C VAL A 80 13.10 -0.65 15.65
N PRO A 81 13.78 -0.75 16.80
CA PRO A 81 13.48 -1.74 17.83
C PRO A 81 12.02 -1.68 18.33
N ALA A 82 11.47 -0.47 18.47
CA ALA A 82 10.06 -0.27 18.84
C ALA A 82 9.07 -0.83 17.81
N GLY A 83 9.46 -0.93 16.53
CA GLY A 83 8.65 -1.54 15.48
C GLY A 83 8.55 -3.07 15.59
N SER A 84 9.43 -3.71 16.34
CA SER A 84 9.43 -5.17 16.55
C SER A 84 8.46 -5.61 17.64
N PHE A 85 7.92 -4.68 18.42
CA PHE A 85 7.00 -5.00 19.50
C PHE A 85 5.61 -5.41 18.96
N PRO A 86 5.07 -6.59 19.34
CA PRO A 86 3.83 -7.12 18.78
C PRO A 86 2.58 -6.57 19.50
N PHE A 87 2.52 -5.27 19.78
CA PHE A 87 1.48 -4.67 20.63
C PHE A 87 0.09 -4.52 19.97
N LEU A 88 -0.42 -5.57 19.33
CA LEU A 88 -1.73 -5.66 18.65
C LEU A 88 -1.71 -5.09 17.23
N GLY A 89 -2.18 -5.88 16.27
CA GLY A 89 -2.33 -5.45 14.87
C GLY A 89 -3.43 -4.40 14.72
N PHE A 90 -3.29 -3.50 13.75
CA PHE A 90 -4.28 -2.48 13.41
C PHE A 90 -5.69 -3.07 13.23
N GLY A 91 -5.83 -4.21 12.57
CA GLY A 91 -7.10 -4.89 12.31
C GLY A 91 -7.78 -5.42 13.56
N LEU A 92 -7.01 -5.86 14.57
CA LEU A 92 -7.56 -6.24 15.87
C LEU A 92 -8.10 -5.00 16.60
N VAL A 93 -7.30 -3.94 16.67
CA VAL A 93 -7.71 -2.69 17.32
C VAL A 93 -8.92 -2.09 16.60
N PHE A 94 -8.96 -2.14 15.27
CA PHE A 94 -10.09 -1.71 14.46
C PHE A 94 -11.36 -2.53 14.79
N SER A 95 -11.23 -3.86 14.89
CA SER A 95 -12.37 -4.73 15.18
C SER A 95 -12.95 -4.47 16.57
N LEU A 96 -12.08 -4.29 17.58
CA LEU A 96 -12.49 -3.89 18.93
C LEU A 96 -13.12 -2.49 18.95
N ALA A 97 -12.58 -1.54 18.19
CA ALA A 97 -13.15 -0.21 18.04
C ALA A 97 -14.54 -0.25 17.40
N ALA A 98 -14.76 -1.13 16.42
CA ALA A 98 -16.08 -1.33 15.84
C ALA A 98 -17.08 -1.85 16.89
N VAL A 99 -16.67 -2.79 17.75
CA VAL A 99 -17.50 -3.23 18.88
C VAL A 99 -17.82 -2.06 19.81
N GLY A 100 -16.83 -1.26 20.20
CA GLY A 100 -17.06 -0.11 21.06
C GLY A 100 -17.97 0.96 20.43
N LEU A 101 -17.85 1.15 19.11
CA LEU A 101 -18.73 2.02 18.34
C LEU A 101 -20.20 1.58 18.47
N PHE A 102 -20.48 0.28 18.30
CA PHE A 102 -21.82 -0.30 18.43
C PHE A 102 -22.32 -0.35 19.87
N ALA A 103 -21.49 -0.82 20.81
CA ALA A 103 -21.84 -0.94 22.22
C ALA A 103 -22.25 0.40 22.82
N GLY A 104 -21.57 1.49 22.41
CA GLY A 104 -21.87 2.81 22.94
C GLY A 104 -23.02 3.51 22.23
N CYS A 105 -23.82 2.88 21.36
CA CYS A 105 -24.74 3.58 20.43
C CYS A 105 -25.77 4.53 21.09
N GLY A 106 -25.96 4.49 22.41
CA GLY A 106 -26.76 5.48 23.16
C GLY A 106 -25.95 6.47 24.00
N GLU A 107 -24.62 6.33 24.07
CA GLU A 107 -23.77 7.08 24.98
C GLU A 107 -23.38 8.44 24.38
N LYS A 108 -24.06 9.50 24.84
CA LYS A 108 -23.83 10.87 24.35
C LYS A 108 -22.41 11.36 24.59
N ARG A 109 -21.76 10.91 25.68
CA ARG A 109 -20.37 11.30 26.01
C ARG A 109 -19.37 10.83 24.96
N MET A 110 -19.68 9.77 24.22
CA MET A 110 -18.83 9.24 23.15
C MET A 110 -19.15 9.81 21.77
N ALA A 111 -20.20 10.62 21.62
CA ALA A 111 -20.68 11.07 20.31
C ALA A 111 -19.57 11.76 19.49
N ILE A 112 -18.80 12.65 20.13
CA ILE A 112 -17.71 13.38 19.46
C ILE A 112 -16.63 12.42 18.95
N ILE A 113 -16.21 11.46 19.77
CA ILE A 113 -15.17 10.47 19.41
C ILE A 113 -15.64 9.63 18.22
N LYS A 114 -16.91 9.20 18.24
CA LYS A 114 -17.51 8.41 17.16
C LYS A 114 -17.62 9.18 15.86
N ILE A 115 -18.13 10.42 15.93
CA ILE A 115 -18.25 11.29 14.77
C ILE A 115 -16.86 11.55 14.17
N PHE A 116 -15.87 11.86 15.01
CA PHE A 116 -14.50 12.05 14.56
C PHE A 116 -13.93 10.80 13.89
N PHE A 117 -14.07 9.62 14.51
CA PHE A 117 -13.66 8.35 13.92
C PHE A 117 -14.32 8.11 12.55
N LEU A 118 -15.64 8.26 12.47
CA LEU A 118 -16.41 8.08 11.22
C LEU A 118 -16.01 9.07 10.14
N ILE A 119 -15.74 10.33 10.48
CA ILE A 119 -15.25 11.35 9.54
C ILE A 119 -13.89 10.94 8.97
N VAL A 120 -12.96 10.49 9.80
CA VAL A 120 -11.63 10.06 9.32
C VAL A 120 -11.76 8.82 8.42
N LEU A 121 -12.60 7.86 8.78
CA LEU A 121 -12.85 6.69 7.92
C LEU A 121 -13.49 7.10 6.58
N ALA A 122 -14.48 7.99 6.60
CA ALA A 122 -15.14 8.50 5.41
C ALA A 122 -14.17 9.27 4.50
N GLN A 123 -13.28 10.06 5.10
CA GLN A 123 -12.20 10.76 4.39
C GLN A 123 -11.27 9.76 3.71
N ALA A 124 -10.78 8.76 4.44
CA ALA A 124 -9.90 7.72 3.90
C ALA A 124 -10.58 6.95 2.75
N LEU A 125 -11.86 6.61 2.90
CA LEU A 125 -12.67 5.94 1.87
C LEU A 125 -13.00 6.83 0.68
N SER A 126 -13.02 8.16 0.82
CA SER A 126 -13.30 9.08 -0.27
C SER A 126 -12.10 9.30 -1.20
N ILE A 127 -10.89 8.97 -0.74
CA ILE A 127 -9.64 9.02 -1.50
C ILE A 127 -9.08 7.61 -1.73
N HIS A 128 -7.84 7.49 -2.19
CA HIS A 128 -7.17 6.18 -2.30
C HIS A 128 -6.59 5.80 -0.94
N ILE A 129 -6.66 4.51 -0.60
CA ILE A 129 -6.16 4.02 0.69
C ILE A 129 -4.62 4.05 0.71
N LEU A 130 -4.06 4.78 1.69
CA LEU A 130 -2.65 4.75 2.08
C LEU A 130 -2.57 4.58 3.58
N SER A 131 -1.46 4.03 4.08
CA SER A 131 -1.24 3.91 5.53
C SER A 131 -1.36 5.27 6.24
N ARG A 132 -0.80 6.32 5.65
CA ARG A 132 -0.80 7.67 6.24
C ARG A 132 -2.17 8.30 6.48
N TYR A 133 -3.19 7.89 5.73
CA TYR A 133 -4.54 8.41 5.88
C TYR A 133 -5.33 7.73 7.01
N ARG A 134 -4.81 6.63 7.57
CA ARG A 134 -5.42 5.94 8.71
C ARG A 134 -4.87 6.40 10.05
N TYR A 135 -3.69 7.03 10.08
CA TYR A 135 -3.06 7.50 11.33
C TYR A 135 -3.97 8.40 12.19
N PRO A 136 -4.71 9.38 11.64
CA PRO A 136 -5.59 10.21 12.45
C PRO A 136 -6.72 9.41 13.13
N ALA A 137 -7.10 8.26 12.56
CA ALA A 137 -8.12 7.40 13.15
C ALA A 137 -7.60 6.61 14.34
N VAL A 138 -6.28 6.47 14.53
CA VAL A 138 -5.72 5.59 15.58
C VAL A 138 -6.10 6.06 16.97
N ILE A 139 -6.06 7.36 17.24
CA ILE A 139 -6.40 7.94 18.56
C ILE A 139 -7.84 7.60 18.97
N PRO A 140 -8.88 7.99 18.20
CA PRO A 140 -10.25 7.64 18.55
C PRO A 140 -10.50 6.12 18.48
N MET A 141 -9.80 5.39 17.61
CA MET A 141 -9.90 3.94 17.50
C MET A 141 -9.44 3.23 18.79
N ILE A 142 -8.34 3.67 19.42
CA ILE A 142 -7.87 3.11 20.69
C ILE A 142 -8.91 3.35 21.80
N LEU A 143 -9.48 4.54 21.89
CA LEU A 143 -10.51 4.86 22.90
C LEU A 143 -11.78 4.01 22.70
N LEU A 144 -12.23 3.87 21.45
CA LEU A 144 -13.36 2.99 21.10
C LEU A 144 -13.01 1.52 21.36
N ALA A 145 -11.79 1.08 21.10
CA ALA A 145 -11.35 -0.28 21.36
C ALA A 145 -11.37 -0.59 22.86
N ALA A 146 -10.92 0.33 23.71
CA ALA A 146 -11.00 0.18 25.16
C ALA A 146 -12.45 0.00 25.63
N PHE A 147 -13.37 0.82 25.11
CA PHE A 147 -14.81 0.68 25.39
C PHE A 147 -15.38 -0.65 24.87
N GLY A 148 -14.95 -1.08 23.68
CA GLY A 148 -15.33 -2.38 23.11
C GLY A 148 -14.86 -3.57 23.96
N ILE A 149 -13.63 -3.52 24.47
CA ILE A 149 -13.09 -4.53 25.40
C ILE A 149 -13.93 -4.56 26.69
N GLU A 150 -14.19 -3.40 27.29
CA GLU A 150 -14.99 -3.31 28.50
C GLU A 150 -16.39 -3.93 28.31
N PHE A 151 -17.04 -3.63 27.19
CA PHE A 151 -18.33 -4.22 26.83
C PHE A 151 -18.26 -5.74 26.67
N LEU A 152 -17.26 -6.26 25.94
CA LEU A 152 -17.07 -7.70 25.74
C LEU A 152 -16.81 -8.42 27.07
N LEU A 153 -16.04 -7.81 27.98
CA LEU A 153 -15.79 -8.36 29.31
C LEU A 153 -17.08 -8.46 30.13
N ARG A 154 -17.93 -7.42 30.12
CA ARG A 154 -19.24 -7.46 30.79
C ARG A 154 -20.15 -8.54 30.21
N CYS A 155 -20.17 -8.71 28.88
CA CYS A 155 -20.91 -9.78 28.22
C CYS A 155 -20.39 -11.18 28.60
N LEU A 156 -19.07 -11.36 28.63
CA LEU A 156 -18.43 -12.62 29.00
C LEU A 156 -18.75 -13.01 30.45
N LEU A 157 -18.65 -12.06 31.38
CA LEU A 157 -18.94 -12.27 32.80
C LEU A 157 -20.43 -12.56 33.04
N SER A 158 -21.33 -11.96 32.28
CA SER A 158 -22.78 -12.21 32.38
C SER A 158 -23.25 -13.44 31.61
N ARG A 159 -22.37 -14.10 30.82
CA ARG A 159 -22.68 -15.20 29.88
C ARG A 159 -23.76 -14.87 28.85
N LYS A 160 -24.18 -13.62 28.74
CA LYS A 160 -25.16 -13.16 27.75
C LYS A 160 -24.42 -12.71 26.50
N HIS A 161 -25.00 -12.98 25.32
CA HIS A 161 -24.43 -12.58 24.02
C HIS A 161 -23.10 -13.25 23.64
N LEU A 162 -22.84 -14.49 24.07
CA LEU A 162 -21.67 -15.27 23.64
C LEU A 162 -21.55 -15.38 22.11
N LEU A 163 -22.68 -15.44 21.39
CA LEU A 163 -22.73 -15.42 19.93
C LEU A 163 -22.16 -14.11 19.34
N LEU A 164 -22.35 -12.97 20.00
CA LEU A 164 -21.78 -11.69 19.58
C LEU A 164 -20.26 -11.69 19.76
N ILE A 165 -19.76 -12.22 20.89
CA ILE A 165 -18.32 -12.38 21.13
C ILE A 165 -17.71 -13.31 20.06
N ALA A 166 -18.34 -14.46 19.79
CA ALA A 166 -17.90 -15.38 18.75
C ALA A 166 -17.91 -14.74 17.35
N GLY A 167 -18.94 -13.93 17.04
CA GLY A 167 -19.01 -13.18 15.79
C GLY A 167 -17.87 -12.16 15.63
N VAL A 168 -17.57 -11.39 16.68
CA VAL A 168 -16.45 -10.43 16.69
C VAL A 168 -15.12 -11.13 16.48
N LEU A 169 -14.88 -12.24 17.20
CA LEU A 169 -13.66 -13.04 17.05
C LEU A 169 -13.55 -13.62 15.64
N SER A 170 -14.65 -14.11 15.07
CA SER A 170 -14.70 -14.67 13.72
C SER A 170 -14.40 -13.61 12.65
N VAL A 171 -14.98 -12.41 12.77
CA VAL A 171 -14.71 -11.28 11.85
C VAL A 171 -13.26 -10.83 11.96
N THR A 172 -12.74 -10.73 13.18
CA THR A 172 -11.34 -10.35 13.43
C THR A 172 -10.38 -11.38 12.83
N ALA A 173 -10.63 -12.67 13.09
CA ALA A 173 -9.88 -13.77 12.50
C ALA A 173 -9.95 -13.74 10.97
N LEU A 174 -11.14 -13.51 10.39
CA LEU A 174 -11.30 -13.39 8.95
C LEU A 174 -10.50 -12.22 8.40
N ILE A 175 -10.48 -11.05 9.05
CA ILE A 175 -9.67 -9.89 8.61
C ILE A 175 -8.16 -10.23 8.61
N HIS A 176 -7.68 -10.94 9.63
CA HIS A 176 -6.27 -11.34 9.73
C HIS A 176 -5.88 -12.45 8.75
N ILE A 177 -6.78 -13.41 8.48
CA ILE A 177 -6.57 -14.48 7.48
C ILE A 177 -6.64 -13.88 6.08
N THR A 178 -7.58 -12.97 5.86
CA THR A 178 -7.81 -12.31 4.57
C THR A 178 -6.94 -11.07 4.42
N LYS A 179 -5.63 -11.18 4.75
CA LYS A 179 -4.64 -10.14 4.41
C LYS A 179 -4.92 -9.70 2.97
N PRO A 180 -5.13 -8.41 2.70
CA PRO A 180 -5.46 -7.98 1.36
C PRO A 180 -4.22 -8.36 0.60
N TYR A 181 -4.37 -9.19 -0.43
CA TYR A 181 -3.25 -9.40 -1.32
C TYR A 181 -2.76 -8.00 -1.68
N PRO A 182 -1.47 -7.67 -1.46
CA PRO A 182 -0.95 -6.44 -1.99
C PRO A 182 -1.33 -6.46 -3.46
N SER A 183 -2.29 -5.62 -3.85
CA SER A 183 -2.68 -5.55 -5.25
C SER A 183 -1.49 -5.06 -6.06
N TYR A 184 -0.48 -4.47 -5.41
CA TYR A 184 0.82 -4.16 -5.99
C TYR A 184 1.94 -4.37 -4.96
N GLY A 185 2.93 -5.12 -5.40
CA GLY A 185 3.95 -5.81 -4.64
C GLY A 185 4.24 -7.08 -5.43
N ILE A 186 5.34 -7.05 -6.18
CA ILE A 186 5.97 -8.17 -6.89
C ILE A 186 5.40 -9.54 -6.46
N ARG A 187 4.60 -10.17 -7.31
CA ARG A 187 4.10 -11.52 -7.04
C ARG A 187 5.04 -12.53 -7.67
N PHE A 188 5.64 -13.39 -6.85
CA PHE A 188 6.23 -14.63 -7.32
C PHE A 188 5.19 -15.74 -7.11
N ALA A 189 4.56 -16.24 -8.18
CA ALA A 189 3.78 -17.47 -8.14
C ALA A 189 4.73 -18.66 -8.24
N THR A 190 4.49 -19.72 -7.48
CA THR A 190 5.26 -20.95 -7.62
C THR A 190 4.53 -21.83 -8.64
N ASP A 191 5.20 -22.21 -9.74
CA ASP A 191 4.62 -23.15 -10.70
C ASP A 191 4.44 -24.55 -10.07
N SER A 192 3.75 -25.45 -10.77
CA SER A 192 3.52 -26.83 -10.31
C SER A 192 4.81 -27.64 -10.11
N LYS A 193 5.96 -27.12 -10.54
CA LYS A 193 7.29 -27.70 -10.38
C LYS A 193 8.12 -27.04 -9.28
N GLY A 194 7.56 -26.09 -8.53
CA GLY A 194 8.27 -25.39 -7.45
C GLY A 194 9.03 -24.13 -7.88
N ASN A 195 8.94 -23.69 -9.13
CA ASN A 195 9.67 -22.51 -9.62
C ASN A 195 8.89 -21.22 -9.35
N ARG A 196 9.54 -20.27 -8.70
CA ARG A 196 9.02 -18.91 -8.55
C ARG A 196 9.01 -18.18 -9.90
N LYS A 197 7.83 -17.74 -10.34
CA LYS A 197 7.56 -17.01 -11.58
C LYS A 197 6.86 -15.69 -11.25
N LEU A 198 7.36 -14.60 -11.82
CA LEU A 198 6.75 -13.28 -11.68
C LEU A 198 5.32 -13.28 -12.27
N MET A 199 4.28 -13.01 -11.48
CA MET A 199 2.93 -12.85 -12.04
C MET A 199 2.85 -11.48 -12.73
N SER A 200 2.59 -11.54 -14.04
CA SER A 200 2.83 -10.49 -15.04
C SER A 200 1.71 -9.45 -15.19
N GLU A 201 0.78 -9.34 -14.25
CA GLU A 201 -0.32 -8.39 -14.44
C GLU A 201 0.08 -7.00 -13.96
N ASN A 202 0.70 -6.25 -14.88
CA ASN A 202 0.95 -4.81 -14.84
C ASN A 202 2.06 -4.30 -13.91
N ILE A 203 3.22 -4.99 -13.86
CA ILE A 203 4.43 -4.37 -13.28
C ILE A 203 4.90 -3.30 -14.24
N SER A 204 4.86 -2.02 -13.85
CA SER A 204 5.29 -0.94 -14.74
C SER A 204 6.81 -0.98 -14.99
N ARG A 205 7.23 -0.34 -16.09
CA ARG A 205 8.65 -0.18 -16.42
C ARG A 205 9.45 0.49 -15.28
N ALA A 206 8.87 1.51 -14.67
CA ALA A 206 9.48 2.23 -13.54
C ALA A 206 9.63 1.34 -12.29
N ASP A 207 8.65 0.46 -12.03
CA ASP A 207 8.72 -0.48 -10.92
C ASP A 207 9.84 -1.50 -11.12
N CYS A 208 10.00 -2.01 -12.35
CA CYS A 208 11.08 -2.92 -12.68
C CYS A 208 12.45 -2.29 -12.40
N ILE A 209 12.65 -1.06 -12.89
CA ILE A 209 13.90 -0.32 -12.70
C ILE A 209 14.15 -0.04 -11.21
N THR A 210 13.11 0.38 -10.48
CA THR A 210 13.21 0.70 -9.04
C THR A 210 13.62 -0.53 -8.23
N VAL A 211 13.02 -1.69 -8.50
CA VAL A 211 13.36 -2.95 -7.81
C VAL A 211 14.80 -3.35 -8.11
N ILE A 212 15.21 -3.31 -9.38
CA ILE A 212 16.58 -3.67 -9.77
C ILE A 212 17.59 -2.77 -9.06
N LEU A 213 17.41 -1.46 -9.13
CA LEU A 213 18.32 -0.50 -8.51
C LEU A 213 18.33 -0.61 -6.98
N ALA A 214 17.17 -0.84 -6.35
CA ALA A 214 17.10 -1.10 -4.92
C ALA A 214 17.90 -2.36 -4.55
N CYS A 215 17.68 -3.47 -5.25
CA CYS A 215 18.43 -4.72 -5.04
C CYS A 215 19.94 -4.52 -5.23
N MET A 216 20.37 -3.74 -6.22
CA MET A 216 21.78 -3.40 -6.43
C MET A 216 22.35 -2.54 -5.28
N MET A 217 21.55 -1.62 -4.72
CA MET A 217 21.97 -0.78 -3.60
C MET A 217 22.09 -1.55 -2.27
N TYR A 218 21.29 -2.60 -2.07
CA TYR A 218 21.31 -3.42 -0.85
C TYR A 218 22.27 -4.62 -0.93
N GLY A 219 22.88 -4.88 -2.09
CA GLY A 219 23.86 -5.94 -2.31
C GLY A 219 23.42 -6.90 -3.41
N SER A 220 24.01 -6.75 -4.60
CA SER A 220 23.70 -7.53 -5.80
C SER A 220 23.77 -9.05 -5.60
N ASN A 221 24.76 -9.54 -4.83
CA ASN A 221 24.98 -10.96 -4.59
C ASN A 221 23.82 -11.65 -3.83
N GLN A 222 23.11 -10.92 -2.97
CA GLN A 222 21.96 -11.49 -2.23
C GLN A 222 20.66 -11.45 -3.04
N HIS A 223 20.66 -10.74 -4.16
CA HIS A 223 19.46 -10.43 -4.94
C HIS A 223 19.61 -10.71 -6.44
N THR A 224 20.63 -11.47 -6.86
CA THR A 224 20.95 -11.75 -8.26
C THR A 224 19.76 -12.33 -9.02
N LYS A 225 19.01 -13.26 -8.40
CA LYS A 225 17.81 -13.85 -9.00
C LYS A 225 16.70 -12.81 -9.23
N THR A 226 16.43 -11.96 -8.23
CA THR A 226 15.43 -10.89 -8.35
C THR A 226 15.82 -9.90 -9.44
N ILE A 227 17.09 -9.48 -9.48
CA ILE A 227 17.61 -8.60 -10.53
C ILE A 227 17.41 -9.23 -11.91
N ALA A 228 17.76 -10.51 -12.08
CA ALA A 228 17.59 -11.22 -13.34
C ALA A 228 16.11 -11.33 -13.75
N ASP A 229 15.22 -11.74 -12.83
CA ASP A 229 13.80 -11.90 -13.11
C ASP A 229 13.15 -10.59 -13.57
N PHE A 230 13.50 -9.47 -12.93
CA PHE A 230 12.99 -8.15 -13.30
C PHE A 230 13.60 -7.58 -14.58
N SER A 231 14.88 -7.83 -14.82
CA SER A 231 15.54 -7.44 -16.07
C SER A 231 14.96 -8.19 -17.26
N ILE A 232 14.77 -9.50 -17.14
CA ILE A 232 14.15 -10.34 -18.18
C ILE A 232 12.71 -9.91 -18.43
N TYR A 233 11.94 -9.69 -17.35
CA TYR A 233 10.55 -9.24 -17.48
C TYR A 233 10.47 -7.87 -18.17
N GLY A 234 11.27 -6.91 -17.70
CA GLY A 234 11.32 -5.55 -18.22
C GLY A 234 11.70 -5.54 -19.70
N PHE A 235 12.75 -6.26 -20.08
CA PHE A 235 13.17 -6.37 -21.48
C PHE A 235 12.10 -7.05 -22.35
N LYS A 236 11.52 -8.16 -21.88
CA LYS A 236 10.50 -8.90 -22.64
C LYS A 236 9.22 -8.09 -22.90
N HIS A 237 8.81 -7.23 -21.96
CA HIS A 237 7.55 -6.48 -22.07
C HIS A 237 7.72 -5.06 -22.63
N TYR A 238 8.90 -4.45 -22.45
CA TYR A 238 9.13 -3.04 -22.81
C TYR A 238 10.27 -2.82 -23.80
N GLY A 239 11.01 -3.87 -24.14
CA GLY A 239 12.09 -3.84 -25.13
C GLY A 239 13.19 -2.83 -24.79
N VAL A 240 13.66 -2.13 -25.82
CA VAL A 240 14.77 -1.16 -25.74
C VAL A 240 14.45 0.02 -24.84
N GLU A 241 13.18 0.45 -24.77
CA GLU A 241 12.79 1.59 -23.95
C GLU A 241 13.06 1.37 -22.46
N PHE A 242 12.97 0.12 -21.98
CA PHE A 242 13.33 -0.22 -20.61
C PHE A 242 14.82 -0.05 -20.32
N ILE A 243 15.69 -0.38 -21.27
CA ILE A 243 17.14 -0.17 -21.15
C ILE A 243 17.44 1.33 -21.08
N THR A 244 16.85 2.12 -21.98
CA THR A 244 17.01 3.58 -22.01
C THR A 244 16.59 4.22 -20.69
N ASP A 245 15.42 3.84 -20.17
CA ASP A 245 14.92 4.36 -18.89
C ASP A 245 15.77 3.88 -17.71
N PHE A 246 16.26 2.64 -17.73
CA PHE A 246 17.17 2.11 -16.72
C PHE A 246 18.47 2.93 -16.66
N HIS A 247 19.09 3.23 -17.82
CA HIS A 247 20.27 4.09 -17.90
C HIS A 247 20.01 5.49 -17.36
N LYS A 248 18.88 6.10 -17.74
CA LYS A 248 18.52 7.44 -17.28
C LYS A 248 18.34 7.50 -15.76
N VAL A 249 17.58 6.56 -15.19
CA VAL A 249 17.29 6.54 -13.75
C VAL A 249 18.53 6.15 -12.94
N SER A 250 19.33 5.19 -13.40
CA SER A 250 20.59 4.80 -12.74
C SER A 250 21.57 5.97 -12.69
N ARG A 251 21.76 6.70 -13.80
CA ARG A 251 22.61 7.90 -13.84
C ARG A 251 22.13 8.95 -12.83
N GLN A 252 20.83 9.26 -12.84
CA GLN A 252 20.26 10.24 -11.90
C GLN A 252 20.44 9.80 -10.44
N LEU A 253 20.25 8.52 -10.14
CA LEU A 253 20.43 7.96 -8.80
C LEU A 253 21.89 8.05 -8.35
N ILE A 254 22.84 7.68 -9.20
CA ILE A 254 24.28 7.77 -8.93
C ILE A 254 24.68 9.20 -8.57
N LEU A 255 24.22 10.19 -9.35
CA LEU A 255 24.48 11.61 -9.10
C LEU A 255 23.86 12.10 -7.77
N THR A 256 22.76 11.50 -7.34
CA THR A 256 22.06 11.89 -6.10
C THR A 256 22.69 11.30 -4.84
N ILE A 257 23.41 10.17 -4.96
CA ILE A 257 24.04 9.50 -3.81
C ILE A 257 25.29 10.28 -3.38
N LYS A 258 25.23 10.90 -2.19
CA LYS A 258 26.36 11.64 -1.58
C LYS A 258 27.48 10.73 -1.06
N ASP A 259 27.15 9.51 -0.62
CA ASP A 259 28.11 8.55 -0.09
C ASP A 259 28.91 7.90 -1.23
N GLN A 260 30.20 8.24 -1.33
CA GLN A 260 31.09 7.75 -2.39
C GLN A 260 31.23 6.23 -2.40
N ARG A 261 31.21 5.56 -1.23
CA ARG A 261 31.32 4.11 -1.14
C ARG A 261 30.06 3.44 -1.70
N ARG A 262 28.88 3.95 -1.36
CA ARG A 262 27.60 3.46 -1.93
C ARG A 262 27.50 3.74 -3.42
N ARG A 263 27.98 4.90 -3.86
CA ARG A 263 28.04 5.28 -5.28
C ARG A 263 28.89 4.28 -6.07
N GLN A 264 30.11 4.00 -5.61
CA GLN A 264 31.01 3.05 -6.27
C GLN A 264 30.47 1.61 -6.24
N MET A 265 29.85 1.20 -5.13
CA MET A 265 29.19 -0.10 -5.04
C MET A 265 28.06 -0.24 -6.08
N LEU A 266 27.21 0.79 -6.24
CA LEU A 266 26.14 0.77 -7.23
C LEU A 266 26.68 0.70 -8.66
N ILE A 267 27.70 1.51 -8.98
CA ILE A 267 28.37 1.49 -10.30
C ILE A 267 28.91 0.09 -10.60
N SER A 268 29.67 -0.50 -9.67
CA SER A 268 30.20 -1.85 -9.82
C SER A 268 29.10 -2.89 -10.00
N ASN A 269 28.01 -2.79 -9.25
CA ASN A 269 26.88 -3.71 -9.39
C ASN A 269 26.15 -3.58 -10.73
N ILE A 270 26.06 -2.37 -11.30
CA ILE A 270 25.47 -2.16 -12.63
C ILE A 270 26.39 -2.73 -13.72
N GLU A 271 27.70 -2.47 -13.62
CA GLU A 271 28.71 -2.99 -14.55
C GLU A 271 28.79 -4.53 -14.53
N ASN A 272 28.70 -5.14 -13.35
CA ASN A 272 28.70 -6.60 -13.19
C ASN A 272 27.50 -7.30 -13.83
N VAL A 273 26.40 -6.57 -14.08
CA VAL A 273 25.22 -7.10 -14.80
C VAL A 273 25.34 -6.85 -16.31
N GLY A 274 26.52 -6.41 -16.78
CA GLY A 274 26.83 -6.22 -18.20
C GLY A 274 26.38 -4.88 -18.78
N ILE A 275 25.94 -3.95 -17.92
CA ILE A 275 25.48 -2.63 -18.35
C ILE A 275 26.65 -1.65 -18.18
N LYS A 276 27.27 -1.26 -19.30
CA LYS A 276 28.30 -0.21 -19.29
C LYS A 276 27.64 1.16 -19.09
N LEU A 277 27.99 1.82 -18.00
CA LEU A 277 27.62 3.23 -17.80
C LEU A 277 28.62 4.11 -18.53
N ASP A 278 28.12 5.10 -19.27
CA ASP A 278 28.96 6.18 -19.77
C ASP A 278 29.50 6.98 -18.57
N LYS A 279 30.82 6.96 -18.38
CA LYS A 279 31.48 7.61 -17.25
C LYS A 279 31.63 9.11 -17.43
N SER A 280 31.31 9.65 -18.61
CA SER A 280 31.41 11.08 -18.89
C SER A 280 30.47 11.88 -17.96
N GLY A 281 31.08 12.58 -17.00
CA GLY A 281 30.39 13.44 -16.03
C GLY A 281 30.20 12.88 -14.61
N PHE A 282 30.81 11.74 -14.23
CA PHE A 282 30.86 11.33 -12.81
C PHE A 282 32.11 11.82 -12.06
N ASP A 283 33.19 12.14 -12.79
CA ASP A 283 34.49 12.49 -12.21
C ASP A 283 34.69 14.01 -12.02
N SER A 284 33.75 14.86 -12.48
CA SER A 284 33.88 16.32 -12.44
C SER A 284 33.69 16.96 -11.06
N ASP A 285 33.23 16.20 -10.06
CA ASP A 285 32.94 16.71 -8.71
C ASP A 285 34.02 16.31 -7.68
N SER A 286 35.22 15.92 -8.14
CA SER A 286 36.33 15.47 -7.30
C SER A 286 37.41 16.53 -7.03
N ASN A 287 37.05 17.82 -7.05
CA ASN A 287 37.87 18.94 -6.56
C ASN A 287 37.11 19.73 -5.50
#